data_AF-D6AA95-F1
#
_entry.id   AF-D6AA95-F1
#
_cell.length_a   1.000
_cell.length_b   1.000
_cell.length_c   1.000
_cell.angle_alpha   90.00
_cell.angle_beta   90.00
_cell.angle_gamma   90.00
#
_symmetry.space_group_name_H-M   'P 1'
#
loop_
_entity.id
_entity.type
_entity.pdbx_description
1 polymer ?
#
loop_
_entity_poly.entity_id
_entity_poly.type
_entity_poly.pdbx_seq_one_letter_code
_entity_poly.pdbx_strand_id
1 'polypeptide(L)'
;MAASPVVTVSPATGLKDGDTVTVTGTGLTPGVVYHVSQCESVTSGTYGCDPTTVIDIAADAQGKVSTQFVVRKTFQAVKGAEGIPSGTVDCTVSACAVGMGDDQGVGGGQRITFG
;
A
#
# COMPACT_ATOMS: atom_id res chain seq x y z
N MET A 1 -0.82 -5.14 -24.83
CA MET A 1 -1.19 -5.77 -23.55
C MET A 1 -0.52 -4.95 -22.46
N ALA A 2 -1.27 -4.20 -21.66
CA ALA A 2 -0.69 -3.51 -20.52
C ALA A 2 -0.22 -4.57 -19.51
N ALA A 3 1.06 -4.54 -19.12
CA ALA A 3 1.53 -5.40 -18.05
C ALA A 3 0.79 -4.98 -16.77
N SER A 4 0.33 -5.95 -15.97
CA SER A 4 -0.24 -5.65 -14.66
C SER A 4 0.80 -4.90 -13.84
N PRO A 5 0.44 -3.81 -13.16
CA PRO A 5 1.38 -3.06 -12.35
C PRO A 5 1.96 -3.96 -11.24
N VAL A 6 3.28 -3.96 -11.12
CA VAL A 6 4.02 -4.74 -10.13
C VAL A 6 4.51 -3.81 -9.06
N VAL A 7 4.21 -4.14 -7.80
CA VAL A 7 4.61 -3.37 -6.62
C VAL A 7 5.54 -4.22 -5.78
N THR A 8 6.71 -3.68 -5.46
CA THR A 8 7.70 -4.32 -4.61
C THR A 8 8.02 -3.42 -3.42
N VAL A 9 8.24 -4.05 -2.26
CA VAL A 9 8.55 -3.36 -1.01
C VAL A 9 9.85 -3.95 -0.47
N SER A 10 10.77 -3.09 -0.05
CA SER A 10 12.07 -3.52 0.51
C SER A 10 12.50 -2.59 1.65
N PRO A 11 12.75 -3.12 2.86
CA PRO A 11 12.46 -4.49 3.31
C PRO A 11 10.95 -4.78 3.40
N ALA A 12 10.55 -6.04 3.27
CA ALA A 12 9.14 -6.47 3.38
C ALA A 12 8.85 -7.36 4.59
N THR A 13 9.88 -7.86 5.27
CA THR A 13 9.75 -8.86 6.33
C THR A 13 10.64 -8.50 7.51
N GLY A 14 10.22 -8.87 8.72
CA GLY A 14 10.98 -8.53 9.95
C GLY A 14 10.93 -7.05 10.27
N LEU A 15 9.87 -6.37 9.82
CA LEU A 15 9.65 -4.94 10.01
C LEU A 15 9.29 -4.64 11.46
N LYS A 16 9.61 -3.43 11.90
CA LYS A 16 9.21 -2.86 13.19
C LYS A 16 8.24 -1.70 12.99
N ASP A 17 7.54 -1.32 14.05
CA ASP A 17 6.68 -0.13 13.99
C ASP A 17 7.52 1.12 13.67
N GLY A 18 7.09 1.88 12.66
CA GLY A 18 7.78 3.09 12.22
C GLY A 18 8.98 2.84 11.31
N ASP A 19 9.22 1.59 10.89
CA ASP A 19 10.27 1.31 9.90
C ASP A 19 9.94 1.98 8.57
N THR A 20 10.98 2.48 7.90
CA THR A 20 10.87 3.05 6.57
C THR A 20 11.23 1.99 5.55
N VAL A 21 10.30 1.71 4.63
CA VAL A 21 10.48 0.77 3.51
C VAL A 21 10.50 1.53 2.20
N THR A 22 11.18 0.98 1.20
CA THR A 22 11.16 1.51 -0.16
C THR A 22 10.08 0.76 -0.95
N VAL A 23 9.10 1.50 -1.45
CA VAL A 23 8.03 0.99 -2.32
C VAL A 23 8.38 1.36 -3.75
N THR A 24 8.48 0.35 -4.62
CA THR A 24 8.73 0.53 -6.05
C THR A 24 7.56 -0.03 -6.85
N GLY A 25 6.99 0.77 -7.72
CA GLY A 25 5.96 0.34 -8.67
C GLY A 25 6.51 0.37 -10.09
N THR A 26 6.14 -0.60 -10.92
CA THR A 26 6.51 -0.68 -12.34
C THR A 26 5.35 -1.18 -13.20
N GLY A 27 5.31 -0.81 -14.47
CA GLY A 27 4.18 -1.13 -15.35
C GLY A 27 2.97 -0.24 -15.10
N LEU A 28 3.20 0.93 -14.50
CA LEU A 28 2.18 1.93 -14.20
C LEU A 28 1.93 2.81 -15.42
N THR A 29 0.80 3.51 -15.44
CA THR A 29 0.50 4.46 -16.50
C THR A 29 1.25 5.77 -16.24
N PRO A 30 2.14 6.21 -17.15
CA PRO A 30 2.92 7.43 -16.96
C PRO A 30 2.02 8.65 -16.83
N GLY A 31 2.29 9.52 -15.85
CA GLY A 31 1.49 10.70 -15.55
C GLY A 31 0.23 10.45 -14.71
N VAL A 32 -0.10 9.20 -14.39
CA VAL A 32 -1.20 8.87 -13.47
C VAL A 32 -0.71 8.93 -12.03
N VAL A 33 -1.56 9.46 -11.14
CA VAL A 33 -1.32 9.52 -9.70
C VAL A 33 -1.74 8.20 -9.07
N TYR A 34 -0.85 7.64 -8.24
CA TYR A 34 -1.10 6.45 -7.47
C TYR A 34 -1.02 6.77 -5.97
N HIS A 35 -1.95 6.18 -5.23
CA HIS A 35 -2.08 6.31 -3.78
C HIS A 35 -1.38 5.13 -3.12
N VAL A 36 -0.19 5.36 -2.57
CA VAL A 36 0.54 4.35 -1.80
C VAL A 36 -0.02 4.32 -0.39
N SER A 37 -0.46 3.16 0.08
CA SER A 37 -1.04 3.01 1.41
C SER A 37 -0.77 1.62 1.99
N GLN A 38 -0.81 1.52 3.32
CA GLN A 38 -0.76 0.26 4.03
C GLN A 38 -2.19 -0.23 4.28
N CYS A 39 -2.49 -1.46 3.87
CA CYS A 39 -3.81 -2.05 4.00
C CYS A 39 -3.76 -3.43 4.64
N GLU A 40 -4.80 -3.77 5.39
CA GLU A 40 -5.06 -5.12 5.84
C GLU A 40 -5.54 -5.97 4.67
N SER A 41 -4.79 -7.01 4.35
CA SER A 41 -5.17 -8.01 3.34
C SER A 41 -6.13 -9.02 3.98
N VAL A 42 -7.42 -8.65 4.07
CA VAL A 42 -8.47 -9.57 4.52
C VAL A 42 -9.13 -10.30 3.37
N THR A 43 -9.40 -11.58 3.58
CA THR A 43 -10.07 -12.48 2.63
C THR A 43 -11.56 -12.14 2.46
N SER A 44 -12.14 -11.32 3.34
CA SER A 44 -13.58 -11.03 3.42
C SER A 44 -14.04 -9.80 2.61
N GLY A 45 -13.22 -9.28 1.69
CA GLY A 45 -13.63 -8.24 0.75
C GLY A 45 -13.82 -6.85 1.38
N THR A 46 -13.36 -6.64 2.62
CA THR A 46 -13.41 -5.34 3.30
C THR A 46 -12.01 -4.89 3.71
N TYR A 47 -11.23 -4.38 2.77
CA TYR A 47 -9.88 -3.89 3.03
C TYR A 47 -9.91 -2.63 3.89
N GLY A 48 -9.21 -2.68 5.02
CA GLY A 48 -8.98 -1.52 5.87
C GLY A 48 -7.60 -0.93 5.57
N CYS A 49 -7.54 0.30 5.08
CA CYS A 49 -6.28 0.99 4.79
C CYS A 49 -6.00 2.10 5.80
N ASP A 50 -4.74 2.36 6.07
CA ASP A 50 -4.31 3.49 6.89
C ASP A 50 -4.46 4.79 6.09
N PRO A 51 -5.34 5.73 6.50
CA PRO A 51 -5.53 6.99 5.80
C PRO A 51 -4.46 8.05 6.14
N THR A 52 -3.66 7.81 7.19
CA THR A 52 -2.70 8.78 7.75
C THR A 52 -1.32 8.66 7.11
N THR A 53 -1.00 7.50 6.54
CA THR A 53 0.28 7.21 5.89
C THR A 53 0.20 7.23 4.36
N VAL A 54 -0.93 7.65 3.78
CA VAL A 54 -1.12 7.69 2.33
C VAL A 54 -0.12 8.66 1.69
N ILE A 55 0.53 8.20 0.62
CA ILE A 55 1.44 9.01 -0.20
C ILE A 55 0.93 9.02 -1.63
N ASP A 56 0.65 10.20 -2.15
CA ASP A 56 0.31 10.43 -3.55
C ASP A 56 1.57 10.63 -4.39
N ILE A 57 1.76 9.78 -5.39
CA ILE A 57 2.91 9.87 -6.30
C ILE A 57 2.48 9.62 -7.74
N ALA A 58 2.91 10.50 -8.64
CA ALA A 58 2.71 10.31 -10.07
C ALA A 58 3.76 9.36 -10.65
N ALA A 59 3.33 8.42 -11.49
CA ALA A 59 4.25 7.58 -12.23
C ALA A 59 5.05 8.41 -13.25
N ASP A 60 6.35 8.15 -13.32
CA ASP A 60 7.25 8.83 -14.26
C ASP A 60 6.96 8.41 -15.72
N ALA A 61 7.65 9.02 -16.69
CA ALA A 61 7.47 8.75 -18.12
C ALA A 61 7.68 7.27 -18.52
N GLN A 62 8.42 6.50 -17.71
CA GLN A 62 8.66 5.07 -17.87
C GLN A 62 7.62 4.19 -17.16
N GLY A 63 6.61 4.79 -16.50
CA GLY A 63 5.60 4.05 -15.75
C GLY A 63 6.16 3.40 -14.49
N LYS A 64 7.07 4.10 -13.79
CA LYS A 64 7.63 3.65 -12.51
C LYS A 64 7.36 4.67 -11.42
N VAL A 65 7.37 4.19 -10.19
CA VAL A 65 7.42 5.02 -8.98
C VAL A 65 8.42 4.41 -8.02
N SER A 66 9.08 5.25 -7.24
CA SER A 66 9.90 4.82 -6.11
C SER A 66 9.73 5.84 -5.00
N THR A 67 9.25 5.40 -3.85
CA THR A 67 9.03 6.27 -2.69
C THR A 67 9.37 5.56 -1.40
N GLN A 68 9.70 6.33 -0.37
CA GLN A 68 9.84 5.83 0.98
C GLN A 68 8.48 5.87 1.66
N PHE A 69 8.12 4.77 2.32
CA PHE A 69 6.87 4.61 3.02
C PHE A 69 7.14 4.16 4.45
N VAL A 70 6.48 4.77 5.42
CA VAL A 70 6.63 4.40 6.84
C VAL A 70 5.56 3.40 7.20
N VAL A 71 5.95 2.19 7.56
CA VAL A 71 5.02 1.13 7.94
C VAL A 71 4.69 1.21 9.43
N ARG A 72 3.44 0.89 9.78
CA ARG A 72 2.97 0.82 11.17
C ARG A 72 2.56 -0.59 11.52
N LYS A 73 2.95 -1.03 12.71
CA LYS A 73 2.58 -2.36 13.24
C LYS A 73 1.08 -2.40 13.54
N THR A 74 0.55 -1.27 14.03
CA THR A 74 -0.88 -1.08 14.29
C THR A 74 -1.34 0.27 13.75
N PHE A 75 -2.52 0.30 13.14
CA PHE A 75 -3.11 1.55 12.64
C PHE A 75 -4.63 1.55 12.70
N GLN A 76 -5.23 2.74 12.67
CA GLN A 76 -6.68 2.88 12.53
C GLN A 76 -7.03 2.77 11.04
N ALA A 77 -7.65 1.66 10.68
CA ALA A 77 -8.02 1.40 9.31
C ALA A 77 -9.34 2.07 8.96
N VAL A 78 -9.42 2.55 7.72
CA VAL A 78 -10.66 3.03 7.11
C VAL A 78 -11.05 2.17 5.91
N LYS A 79 -12.36 2.09 5.65
CA LYS A 79 -12.98 1.32 4.59
C LYS A 79 -13.66 2.25 3.59
N GLY A 80 -13.52 1.88 2.30
CA GLY A 80 -14.11 2.61 1.18
C GLY A 80 -13.45 3.97 0.95
N ALA A 81 -13.78 4.57 -0.20
CA ALA A 81 -13.32 5.93 -0.53
C ALA A 81 -13.85 7.00 0.44
N GLU A 82 -14.95 6.69 1.15
CA GLU A 82 -15.55 7.56 2.17
C GLU A 82 -14.74 7.62 3.47
N GLY A 83 -13.72 6.77 3.64
CA GLY A 83 -12.86 6.79 4.81
C GLY A 83 -13.57 6.35 6.10
N ILE A 84 -14.50 5.39 6.00
CA ILE A 84 -15.30 4.94 7.14
C ILE A 84 -14.39 4.16 8.11
N PRO A 85 -14.24 4.57 9.38
CA PRO A 85 -13.39 3.88 10.32
C PRO A 85 -13.85 2.44 10.53
N SER A 86 -12.96 1.48 10.28
CA SER A 86 -13.19 0.05 10.44
C SER A 86 -12.70 -0.51 11.77
N GLY A 87 -11.93 0.28 12.52
CA GLY A 87 -11.27 -0.15 13.75
C GLY A 87 -9.75 -0.25 13.60
N THR A 88 -9.10 -0.76 14.63
CA THR A 88 -7.65 -0.89 14.67
C THR A 88 -7.21 -2.20 14.03
N VAL A 89 -6.29 -2.12 13.07
CA VAL A 89 -5.62 -3.26 12.45
C VAL A 89 -4.29 -3.49 13.15
N ASP A 90 -3.97 -4.77 13.40
CA ASP A 90 -2.67 -5.19 13.93
C ASP A 90 -2.01 -6.18 12.97
N CYS A 91 -0.91 -5.76 12.36
CA CYS A 91 -0.21 -6.49 11.32
C CYS A 91 0.67 -7.64 11.85
N THR A 92 0.68 -7.90 13.16
CA THR A 92 1.29 -9.11 13.71
C THR A 92 0.37 -10.32 13.72
N VAL A 93 -0.92 -10.07 13.81
CA VAL A 93 -1.96 -11.09 13.85
C VAL A 93 -2.73 -11.15 12.54
N SER A 94 -2.93 -10.00 11.89
CA SER A 94 -3.54 -9.88 10.57
C SER A 94 -2.50 -9.83 9.46
N ALA A 95 -2.88 -10.30 8.26
CA ALA A 95 -2.06 -10.11 7.08
C ALA A 95 -2.13 -8.65 6.62
N CYS A 96 -1.00 -7.95 6.61
CA CYS A 96 -0.91 -6.61 6.03
C CYS A 96 -0.13 -6.61 4.72
N ALA A 97 -0.45 -5.65 3.86
CA ALA A 97 0.23 -5.40 2.61
C ALA A 97 0.43 -3.89 2.43
N VAL A 98 1.52 -3.52 1.78
CA VAL A 98 1.67 -2.16 1.24
C VAL A 98 1.33 -2.23 -0.23
N GLY A 99 0.34 -1.43 -0.60
CA GLY A 99 -0.19 -1.38 -1.95
C GLY A 99 -0.15 0.02 -2.51
N MET A 100 -0.34 0.09 -3.81
CA MET A 100 -0.59 1.32 -4.51
C MET A 100 -1.66 1.11 -5.57
N GLY A 101 -2.60 2.04 -5.67
CA GLY A 101 -3.67 2.01 -6.66
C GLY A 101 -4.01 3.43 -7.10
N ASP A 102 -4.48 3.57 -8.34
CA ASP A 102 -5.05 4.83 -8.83
C ASP A 102 -6.58 4.89 -8.58
N ASP A 103 -7.21 5.99 -8.97
CA ASP A 103 -8.65 6.22 -8.85
C ASP A 103 -9.48 5.19 -9.65
N GLN A 104 -8.91 4.58 -10.69
CA GLN A 104 -9.55 3.50 -11.46
C GLN A 104 -9.40 2.12 -10.81
N GLY A 105 -8.75 2.03 -9.65
CA GLY A 105 -8.49 0.77 -8.95
C GLY A 105 -7.41 -0.09 -9.61
N VAL A 106 -6.63 0.47 -10.54
CA VAL A 106 -5.49 -0.19 -11.18
C VAL A 106 -4.28 -0.05 -10.26
N GLY A 107 -3.75 -1.18 -9.84
CA GLY A 107 -2.70 -1.17 -8.83
C GLY A 107 -2.19 -2.56 -8.48
N GLY A 108 -1.34 -2.59 -7.47
CA GLY A 108 -0.79 -3.83 -6.93
C GLY A 108 -0.43 -3.65 -5.46
N GLY A 109 -0.03 -4.73 -4.82
CA GLY A 109 0.47 -4.67 -3.46
C GLY A 109 1.36 -5.84 -3.12
N GLN A 110 2.29 -5.60 -2.21
CA GLN A 110 3.16 -6.63 -1.67
C GLN A 110 2.83 -6.84 -0.20
N ARG A 111 2.66 -8.11 0.17
CA ARG A 111 2.48 -8.49 1.58
C ARG A 111 3.73 -8.12 2.37
N ILE A 112 3.52 -7.61 3.58
CA ILE A 112 4.58 -7.29 4.53
C ILE A 112 4.39 -8.06 5.84
N THR A 113 5.49 -8.33 6.54
CA THR A 113 5.45 -8.98 7.86
C THR A 113 6.29 -8.23 8.88
N PHE A 114 5.71 -8.07 10.07
CA PHE A 114 6.39 -7.51 11.23
C PHE A 114 7.06 -8.62 12.06
N GLY A 115 8.18 -8.27 12.68
CA GLY A 115 8.89 -9.11 13.65
C GLY A 115 8.45 -8.89 15.09
#